data_AF-A0AAW5ACB8-F1
#
_entry.id   AF-A0AAW5ACB8-F1
#
_cell.length_a   1.000
_cell.length_b   1.000
_cell.length_c   1.000
_cell.angle_alpha   90.00
_cell.angle_beta   90.00
_cell.angle_gamma   90.00
#
_symmetry.space_group_name_H-M   'P 1'
#
loop_
_entity.id
_entity.type
_entity.pdbx_description
1 polymer ?
#
loop_
_entity_poly.entity_id
_entity_poly.type
_entity_poly.pdbx_seq_one_letter_code
_entity_poly.pdbx_strand_id
1 'polypeptide(L)'
;MWLFDVFVRLYNSSPFNGALLLWVVVLALTASVTMNFPTRRGKLAGFVISSVGAVFILGYLETLSDEYKEPKVVVTNLVVMSLGGLGSGLLAVAISRRPSKADIQQTRHFIHGWGLRIFEYLLVFILMCSLALSGLCLLLWLFGWPVVTGHTVLGLLVVFSVAAMGCVFISCLRRLMKWEQWGVGLLCGLLLFLLPVYVQAIGGLVSWSLAAVLGFHTVAGIAMGWTVWRQRMEWL
;
A
#
# COMPACT_ATOMS: atom_id res chain seq x y z
N MET A 1 -23.82 -20.39 16.10
CA MET A 1 -22.81 -21.13 16.91
C MET A 1 -21.82 -21.89 16.04
N TRP A 2 -22.24 -22.59 14.97
CA TRP A 2 -21.33 -23.33 14.07
C TRP A 2 -20.14 -22.55 13.46
N LEU A 3 -20.36 -21.30 13.01
CA LEU A 3 -19.28 -20.45 12.44
C LEU A 3 -18.18 -20.09 13.45
N PHE A 4 -18.55 -19.88 14.71
CA PHE A 4 -17.60 -19.50 15.76
C PHE A 4 -16.77 -20.71 16.22
N ASP A 5 -17.38 -21.89 16.27
CA ASP A 5 -16.69 -23.15 16.60
C ASP A 5 -15.73 -23.58 15.48
N VAL A 6 -16.08 -23.33 14.21
CA VAL A 6 -15.17 -23.53 13.06
C VAL A 6 -14.02 -22.53 13.08
N PHE A 7 -14.30 -21.25 13.42
CA PHE A 7 -13.29 -20.20 13.56
C PHE A 7 -12.27 -20.51 14.67
N VAL A 8 -12.73 -20.86 15.88
CA VAL A 8 -11.87 -21.22 17.01
C VAL A 8 -11.02 -22.46 16.71
N ARG A 9 -11.57 -23.41 15.96
CA ARG A 9 -10.86 -24.63 15.54
C ARG A 9 -9.81 -24.38 14.46
N LEU A 10 -10.06 -23.46 13.51
CA LEU A 10 -9.07 -23.02 12.51
C LEU A 10 -7.99 -22.10 13.11
N TYR A 11 -8.37 -21.24 14.06
CA TYR A 11 -7.48 -20.35 14.81
C TYR A 11 -6.47 -21.16 15.64
N ASN A 12 -6.92 -22.18 16.36
CA ASN A 12 -6.04 -22.95 17.26
C ASN A 12 -5.18 -24.02 16.57
N SER A 13 -5.45 -24.38 15.31
CA SER A 13 -4.87 -25.60 14.70
C SER A 13 -4.11 -25.41 13.39
N SER A 14 -3.77 -24.19 12.95
CA SER A 14 -3.41 -24.05 11.53
C SER A 14 -2.53 -22.86 11.12
N PRO A 15 -1.73 -22.97 10.04
CA PRO A 15 -1.04 -21.87 9.36
C PRO A 15 -1.93 -20.68 8.93
N PHE A 16 -3.25 -20.82 9.00
CA PHE A 16 -4.23 -19.78 8.68
C PHE A 16 -4.47 -18.75 9.79
N ASN A 17 -3.87 -18.93 10.96
CA ASN A 17 -4.13 -18.06 12.11
C ASN A 17 -3.81 -16.58 11.82
N GLY A 18 -2.70 -16.33 11.13
CA GLY A 18 -2.32 -15.00 10.67
C GLY A 18 -3.33 -14.39 9.69
N ALA A 19 -3.85 -15.19 8.75
CA ALA A 19 -4.86 -14.75 7.79
C ALA A 19 -6.18 -14.34 8.47
N LEU A 20 -6.63 -15.13 9.45
CA LEU A 20 -7.86 -14.88 10.20
C LEU A 20 -7.73 -13.65 11.12
N LEU A 21 -6.57 -13.47 11.75
CA LEU A 21 -6.31 -12.30 12.60
C LEU A 21 -6.23 -11.02 11.76
N LEU A 22 -5.53 -11.07 10.62
CA LEU A 22 -5.52 -9.97 9.64
C LEU A 22 -6.92 -9.65 9.12
N TRP A 23 -7.73 -10.68 8.84
CA TRP A 23 -9.11 -10.49 8.42
C TRP A 23 -9.94 -9.73 9.46
N VAL A 24 -9.86 -10.10 10.76
CA VAL A 24 -10.53 -9.38 11.85
C VAL A 24 -10.05 -7.92 11.94
N VAL A 25 -8.74 -7.70 11.85
CA VAL A 25 -8.15 -6.35 11.91
C VAL A 25 -8.64 -5.49 10.75
N VAL A 26 -8.64 -6.01 9.52
CA VAL A 26 -9.11 -5.27 8.34
C VAL A 26 -10.59 -4.93 8.47
N LEU A 27 -11.42 -5.87 8.96
CA LEU A 27 -12.83 -5.61 9.25
C LEU A 27 -13.02 -4.50 10.28
N ALA A 28 -12.32 -4.59 11.41
CA ALA A 28 -12.41 -3.60 12.50
C ALA A 28 -11.97 -2.21 12.04
N LEU A 29 -10.88 -2.12 11.27
CA LEU A 29 -10.40 -0.86 10.69
C LEU A 29 -11.41 -0.29 9.69
N THR A 30 -11.94 -1.13 8.80
CA THR A 30 -12.96 -0.72 7.81
C THR A 30 -14.21 -0.20 8.51
N ALA A 31 -14.71 -0.91 9.52
CA ALA A 31 -15.85 -0.50 10.33
C ALA A 31 -15.57 0.81 11.08
N SER A 32 -14.42 0.91 11.76
CA SER A 32 -14.03 2.11 12.51
C SER A 32 -13.98 3.35 11.61
N VAL A 33 -13.35 3.24 10.44
CA VAL A 33 -13.25 4.37 9.49
C VAL A 33 -14.62 4.75 8.93
N THR A 34 -15.45 3.77 8.58
CA THR A 34 -16.78 4.05 8.00
C THR A 34 -17.78 4.60 9.03
N MET A 35 -17.68 4.19 10.30
CA MET A 35 -18.52 4.69 11.40
C MET A 35 -18.09 6.08 11.87
N ASN A 36 -16.79 6.33 12.02
CA ASN A 36 -16.27 7.64 12.45
C ASN A 36 -16.38 8.71 11.35
N PHE A 37 -16.36 8.30 10.08
CA PHE A 37 -16.48 9.20 8.95
C PHE A 37 -17.67 8.79 8.05
N PRO A 38 -18.93 9.05 8.44
CA PRO A 38 -20.13 8.64 7.69
C PRO A 38 -20.35 9.43 6.37
N THR A 39 -19.27 9.98 5.81
CA THR A 39 -19.24 10.73 4.56
C THR A 39 -18.95 9.82 3.37
N ARG A 40 -19.16 10.32 2.15
CA ARG A 40 -18.77 9.62 0.91
C ARG A 40 -17.30 9.18 0.94
N ARG A 41 -16.41 9.97 1.56
CA ARG A 41 -14.98 9.64 1.66
C ARG A 41 -14.68 8.58 2.69
N GLY A 42 -15.33 8.57 3.85
CA GLY A 42 -15.13 7.47 4.80
C GLY A 42 -15.58 6.13 4.21
N LYS A 43 -16.62 6.15 3.36
CA LYS A 43 -17.03 4.97 2.58
C LYS A 43 -16.01 4.56 1.52
N LEU A 44 -15.44 5.51 0.76
CA LEU A 44 -14.34 5.24 -0.18
C LEU A 44 -13.08 4.74 0.54
N ALA A 45 -12.72 5.32 1.68
CA ALA A 45 -11.59 4.89 2.49
C ALA A 45 -11.82 3.47 3.04
N GLY A 46 -13.03 3.18 3.53
CA GLY A 46 -13.42 1.83 3.93
C GLY A 46 -13.35 0.82 2.78
N PHE A 47 -13.79 1.21 1.57
CA PHE A 47 -13.59 0.39 0.37
C PHE A 47 -12.11 0.07 0.14
N VAL A 48 -11.24 1.09 0.13
CA VAL A 48 -9.80 0.91 -0.09
C VAL A 48 -9.18 0.00 0.97
N ILE A 49 -9.47 0.22 2.25
CA ILE A 49 -8.95 -0.62 3.36
C ILE A 49 -9.40 -2.07 3.18
N SER A 50 -10.69 -2.29 2.91
CA SER A 50 -11.26 -3.63 2.72
C SER A 50 -10.64 -4.35 1.52
N SER A 51 -10.50 -3.66 0.38
CA SER A 51 -9.94 -4.25 -0.85
C SER A 51 -8.44 -4.53 -0.74
N VAL A 52 -7.65 -3.59 -0.21
CA VAL A 52 -6.21 -3.79 0.00
C VAL A 52 -5.96 -4.89 1.02
N GLY A 53 -6.71 -4.90 2.13
CA GLY A 53 -6.63 -5.95 3.14
C GLY A 53 -6.99 -7.33 2.57
N ALA A 54 -8.04 -7.43 1.74
CA ALA A 54 -8.40 -8.67 1.07
C ALA A 54 -7.27 -9.19 0.17
N VAL A 55 -6.70 -8.34 -0.69
CA VAL A 55 -5.60 -8.72 -1.58
C VAL A 55 -4.38 -9.19 -0.78
N PHE A 56 -4.04 -8.50 0.32
CA PHE A 56 -2.92 -8.87 1.16
C PHE A 56 -3.13 -10.23 1.84
N ILE A 57 -4.33 -10.50 2.37
CA ILE A 57 -4.66 -11.78 2.99
C ILE A 57 -4.66 -12.91 1.95
N LEU A 58 -5.21 -12.67 0.76
CA LEU A 58 -5.20 -13.66 -0.34
C LEU A 58 -3.77 -13.96 -0.80
N GLY A 59 -2.92 -12.94 -0.92
CA GLY A 59 -1.50 -13.13 -1.22
C GLY A 59 -0.79 -13.96 -0.16
N TYR A 60 -1.06 -13.71 1.13
CA TYR A 60 -0.53 -14.55 2.21
C TYR A 60 -1.02 -16.00 2.10
N LEU A 61 -2.32 -16.21 1.84
CA LEU A 61 -2.87 -17.55 1.66
C LEU A 61 -2.23 -18.27 0.47
N GLU A 62 -1.86 -17.57 -0.59
CA GLU A 62 -1.15 -18.16 -1.73
C GLU A 62 0.22 -18.73 -1.38
N THR A 63 0.88 -18.16 -0.37
CA THR A 63 2.20 -18.67 0.09
C THR A 63 2.14 -19.96 0.91
N LEU A 64 0.94 -20.41 1.30
CA LEU A 64 0.76 -21.63 2.08
C LEU A 64 0.80 -22.89 1.20
N SER A 65 1.36 -23.98 1.75
CA SER A 65 1.51 -25.28 1.09
C SER A 65 0.19 -25.85 0.55
N ASP A 66 0.26 -26.55 -0.58
CA ASP A 66 -0.87 -27.23 -1.23
C ASP A 66 -1.48 -28.36 -0.38
N GLU A 67 -0.77 -28.85 0.63
CA GLU A 67 -1.30 -29.77 1.64
C GLU A 67 -2.57 -29.21 2.32
N TYR A 68 -2.71 -27.88 2.37
CA TYR A 68 -3.85 -27.20 2.98
C TYR A 68 -4.87 -26.67 1.97
N LYS A 69 -4.97 -27.26 0.77
CA LYS A 69 -5.85 -26.78 -0.31
C LYS A 69 -7.29 -26.56 0.10
N GLU A 70 -7.94 -27.55 0.73
CA GLU A 70 -9.34 -27.47 1.17
C GLU A 70 -9.57 -26.33 2.19
N PRO A 71 -8.85 -26.25 3.33
CA PRO A 71 -9.03 -25.14 4.27
C PRO A 71 -8.59 -23.79 3.68
N LYS A 72 -7.59 -23.74 2.78
CA LYS A 72 -7.20 -22.51 2.06
C LYS A 72 -8.37 -21.97 1.24
N VAL A 73 -9.10 -22.83 0.52
CA VAL A 73 -10.31 -22.43 -0.24
C VAL A 73 -11.39 -21.87 0.68
N VAL A 74 -11.61 -22.47 1.86
CA VAL A 74 -12.59 -21.97 2.84
C VAL A 74 -12.22 -20.57 3.33
N VAL A 75 -10.97 -20.33 3.72
CA VAL A 75 -10.53 -19.01 4.21
C VAL A 75 -10.51 -17.98 3.07
N THR A 76 -10.10 -18.36 1.86
CA THR A 76 -10.19 -17.52 0.66
C THR A 76 -11.63 -17.08 0.40
N ASN A 77 -12.59 -18.01 0.43
CA ASN A 77 -14.00 -17.70 0.23
C ASN A 77 -14.53 -16.76 1.31
N LEU A 78 -14.15 -16.99 2.58
CA LEU A 78 -14.50 -16.09 3.68
C LEU A 78 -14.01 -14.66 3.39
N VAL A 79 -12.74 -14.50 3.02
CA VAL A 79 -12.11 -13.20 2.74
C VAL A 79 -12.78 -12.51 1.55
N VAL A 80 -13.00 -13.22 0.45
CA VAL A 80 -13.62 -12.68 -0.76
C VAL A 80 -15.07 -12.25 -0.49
N MET A 81 -15.87 -13.10 0.13
CA MET A 81 -17.29 -12.81 0.38
C MET A 81 -17.47 -11.68 1.39
N SER A 82 -16.64 -11.63 2.44
CA SER A 82 -16.76 -10.61 3.48
C SER A 82 -16.09 -9.29 3.09
N LEU A 83 -14.78 -9.27 2.83
CA LEU A 83 -14.04 -8.05 2.54
C LEU A 83 -14.28 -7.55 1.11
N GLY A 84 -14.41 -8.47 0.14
CA GLY A 84 -14.82 -8.11 -1.22
C GLY A 84 -16.26 -7.63 -1.28
N GLY A 85 -17.19 -8.33 -0.61
CA GLY A 85 -18.59 -7.92 -0.48
C GLY A 85 -18.77 -6.58 0.23
N LEU A 86 -18.10 -6.39 1.37
CA LEU A 86 -18.09 -5.12 2.10
C LEU A 86 -17.50 -3.98 1.28
N GLY A 87 -16.34 -4.20 0.65
CA GLY A 87 -15.68 -3.19 -0.18
C GLY A 87 -16.56 -2.73 -1.34
N SER A 88 -17.09 -3.68 -2.12
CA SER A 88 -18.00 -3.39 -3.23
C SER A 88 -19.28 -2.68 -2.79
N GLY A 89 -19.88 -3.09 -1.66
CA GLY A 89 -21.03 -2.41 -1.07
C GLY A 89 -20.72 -0.96 -0.66
N LEU A 90 -19.58 -0.72 -0.02
CA LEU A 90 -19.13 0.62 0.34
C LEU A 90 -18.87 1.50 -0.89
N LEU A 91 -18.27 0.94 -1.94
CA LEU A 91 -18.06 1.61 -3.21
C LEU A 91 -19.39 1.98 -3.88
N ALA A 92 -20.34 1.05 -3.95
CA ALA A 92 -21.66 1.27 -4.51
C ALA A 92 -22.40 2.42 -3.79
N VAL A 93 -22.37 2.43 -2.45
CA VAL A 93 -22.96 3.51 -1.64
C VAL A 93 -22.21 4.83 -1.82
N ALA A 94 -20.90 4.80 -2.05
CA ALA A 94 -20.13 6.00 -2.32
C ALA A 94 -20.41 6.59 -3.70
N ILE A 95 -20.67 5.78 -4.72
CA ILE A 95 -20.90 6.26 -6.09
C ILE A 95 -22.36 6.69 -6.29
N SER A 96 -23.32 6.05 -5.63
CA SER A 96 -24.75 6.34 -5.78
C SER A 96 -25.17 7.72 -5.29
N ARG A 97 -24.41 8.34 -4.38
CA ARG A 97 -24.66 9.71 -3.94
C ARG A 97 -23.91 10.73 -4.80
N ARG A 98 -24.67 11.59 -5.49
CA ARG A 98 -24.11 12.76 -6.21
C ARG A 98 -23.37 13.66 -5.21
N PRO A 99 -22.12 14.06 -5.49
CA PRO A 99 -21.36 14.91 -4.58
C PRO A 99 -22.01 16.28 -4.42
N SER A 100 -22.24 16.70 -3.18
CA SER A 100 -22.67 18.07 -2.87
C SER A 100 -21.53 19.07 -3.09
N LYS A 101 -21.84 20.38 -3.16
CA LYS A 101 -20.82 21.43 -3.23
C LYS A 101 -19.86 21.39 -2.02
N ALA A 102 -20.40 21.07 -0.83
CA ALA A 102 -19.61 20.87 0.38
C ALA A 102 -18.65 19.67 0.26
N ASP A 103 -19.11 18.55 -0.31
CA ASP A 103 -18.26 17.37 -0.55
C ASP A 103 -17.10 17.68 -1.50
N ILE A 104 -17.34 18.49 -2.54
CA ILE A 104 -16.31 18.89 -3.52
C ILE A 104 -15.27 19.78 -2.85
N GLN A 105 -15.71 20.79 -2.09
CA GLN A 105 -14.81 21.73 -1.43
C GLN A 105 -14.00 21.06 -0.33
N GLN A 106 -14.63 20.17 0.45
CA GLN A 106 -13.94 19.34 1.41
C GLN A 106 -12.96 18.37 0.71
N THR A 107 -13.22 17.96 -0.54
CA THR A 107 -12.35 17.01 -1.29
C THR A 107 -11.08 17.72 -1.69
N ARG A 108 -11.24 18.95 -2.17
CA ARG A 108 -10.12 19.85 -2.43
C ARG A 108 -9.26 20.05 -1.17
N HIS A 109 -9.90 20.37 -0.05
CA HIS A 109 -9.19 20.58 1.22
C HIS A 109 -8.47 19.30 1.69
N PHE A 110 -9.05 18.11 1.46
CA PHE A 110 -8.39 16.85 1.79
C PHE A 110 -7.23 16.52 0.83
N ILE A 111 -7.38 16.74 -0.47
CA ILE A 111 -6.32 16.52 -1.45
C ILE A 111 -5.13 17.44 -1.15
N HIS A 112 -5.38 18.74 -0.98
CA HIS A 112 -4.34 19.71 -0.60
C HIS A 112 -3.79 19.46 0.81
N GLY A 113 -4.65 19.03 1.74
CA GLY A 113 -4.31 18.80 3.13
C GLY A 113 -3.52 17.52 3.34
N TRP A 114 -4.12 16.36 3.13
CA TRP A 114 -3.54 15.06 3.49
C TRP A 114 -3.14 14.22 2.27
N GLY A 115 -3.93 14.24 1.21
CA GLY A 115 -3.74 13.38 0.04
C GLY A 115 -2.39 13.59 -0.64
N LEU A 116 -2.08 14.81 -1.08
CA LEU A 116 -0.81 15.12 -1.73
C LEU A 116 0.39 14.89 -0.82
N ARG A 117 0.25 15.12 0.51
CA ARG A 117 1.31 14.81 1.47
C ARG A 117 1.59 13.31 1.56
N ILE A 118 0.56 12.46 1.56
CA ILE A 118 0.74 11.00 1.57
C ILE A 118 1.46 10.54 0.30
N PHE A 119 1.04 11.02 -0.87
CA PHE A 119 1.73 10.68 -2.13
C PHE A 119 3.18 11.19 -2.15
N GLU A 120 3.43 12.39 -1.64
CA GLU A 120 4.77 12.95 -1.53
C GLU A 120 5.65 12.08 -0.64
N TYR A 121 5.15 11.64 0.52
CA TYR A 121 5.88 10.72 1.39
C TYR A 121 6.20 9.39 0.71
N LEU A 122 5.22 8.77 0.05
CA LEU A 122 5.41 7.50 -0.64
C LEU A 122 6.42 7.62 -1.79
N LEU A 123 6.33 8.68 -2.59
CA LEU A 123 7.24 8.90 -3.71
C LEU A 123 8.65 9.25 -3.25
N VAL A 124 8.80 10.10 -2.22
CA VAL A 124 10.12 10.40 -1.65
C VAL A 124 10.71 9.15 -1.00
N PHE A 125 9.90 8.29 -0.37
CA PHE A 125 10.37 7.02 0.18
C PHE A 125 10.93 6.11 -0.92
N ILE A 126 10.15 5.91 -1.99
CA ILE A 126 10.57 5.12 -3.16
C ILE A 126 11.82 5.73 -3.80
N LEU A 127 11.89 7.07 -3.92
CA LEU A 127 13.02 7.80 -4.47
C LEU A 127 14.30 7.58 -3.66
N MET A 128 14.25 7.72 -2.34
CA MET A 128 15.42 7.54 -1.48
C MET A 128 15.87 6.07 -1.46
N CYS A 129 14.93 5.13 -1.35
CA CYS A 129 15.22 3.70 -1.38
C CYS A 129 15.84 3.27 -2.71
N SER A 130 15.26 3.70 -3.84
CA SER A 130 15.79 3.39 -5.18
C SER A 130 17.17 4.00 -5.43
N LEU A 131 17.43 5.23 -4.97
CA LEU A 131 18.75 5.84 -5.08
C LEU A 131 19.80 5.10 -4.26
N ALA A 132 19.51 4.82 -2.99
CA ALA A 132 20.43 4.12 -2.09
C ALA A 132 20.73 2.70 -2.57
N LEU A 133 19.70 1.95 -2.97
CA LEU A 133 19.87 0.61 -3.54
C LEU A 133 20.58 0.66 -4.89
N SER A 134 20.33 1.66 -5.73
CA SER A 134 21.06 1.81 -7.00
C SER A 134 22.57 1.98 -6.77
N GLY A 135 22.96 2.84 -5.82
CA GLY A 135 24.36 3.01 -5.44
C GLY A 135 25.01 1.72 -4.89
N LEU A 136 24.31 1.02 -4.00
CA LEU A 136 24.78 -0.25 -3.46
C LEU A 136 24.89 -1.34 -4.54
N CYS A 137 23.87 -1.48 -5.38
CA CYS A 137 23.85 -2.43 -6.48
C CYS A 137 24.91 -2.12 -7.54
N LEU A 138 25.18 -0.84 -7.82
CA LEU A 138 26.26 -0.45 -8.72
C LEU A 138 27.61 -0.97 -8.20
N LEU A 139 27.90 -0.77 -6.91
CA LEU A 139 29.11 -1.28 -6.28
C LEU A 139 29.18 -2.81 -6.35
N LEU A 140 28.12 -3.50 -5.91
CA LEU A 140 28.07 -4.97 -5.94
C LEU A 140 28.22 -5.54 -7.36
N TRP A 141 27.66 -4.86 -8.35
CA TRP A 141 27.80 -5.23 -9.76
C TRP A 141 29.24 -5.04 -10.26
N LEU A 142 29.90 -3.93 -9.91
CA LEU A 142 31.32 -3.70 -10.24
C LEU A 142 32.24 -4.76 -9.63
N PHE A 143 31.90 -5.29 -8.45
CA PHE A 143 32.63 -6.39 -7.81
C PHE A 143 32.19 -7.79 -8.28
N GLY A 144 31.32 -7.89 -9.29
CA GLY A 144 30.92 -9.16 -9.88
C GLY A 144 30.00 -10.01 -9.01
N TRP A 145 29.23 -9.40 -8.11
CA TRP A 145 28.33 -10.14 -7.22
C TRP A 145 27.21 -10.84 -8.01
N PRO A 146 26.99 -12.16 -7.84
CA PRO A 146 26.17 -12.97 -8.75
C PRO A 146 24.67 -12.63 -8.71
N VAL A 147 24.22 -11.98 -7.64
CA VAL A 147 22.81 -11.64 -7.42
C VAL A 147 22.42 -10.33 -8.12
N VAL A 148 23.38 -9.45 -8.40
CA VAL A 148 23.12 -8.11 -8.92
C VAL A 148 23.49 -8.03 -10.39
N THR A 149 22.52 -7.66 -11.23
CA THR A 149 22.71 -7.51 -12.67
C THR A 149 22.69 -6.04 -13.09
N GLY A 150 23.20 -5.73 -14.27
CA GLY A 150 23.07 -4.38 -14.84
C GLY A 150 21.59 -3.95 -14.99
N HIS A 151 20.68 -4.90 -15.22
CA HIS A 151 19.23 -4.63 -15.26
C HIS A 151 18.66 -4.21 -13.90
N THR A 152 19.19 -4.75 -12.80
CA THR A 152 18.83 -4.34 -11.43
C THR A 152 19.16 -2.86 -11.23
N VAL A 153 20.38 -2.44 -11.59
CA VAL A 153 20.85 -1.05 -11.44
C VAL A 153 20.02 -0.11 -12.33
N LEU A 154 19.83 -0.48 -13.60
CA LEU A 154 19.05 0.31 -14.55
C LEU A 154 17.59 0.46 -14.10
N GLY A 155 16.96 -0.63 -13.64
CA GLY A 155 15.59 -0.62 -13.15
C GLY A 155 15.42 0.32 -11.94
N LEU A 156 16.36 0.30 -10.99
CA LEU A 156 16.36 1.21 -9.85
C LEU A 156 16.56 2.67 -10.26
N LEU A 157 17.41 2.96 -11.25
CA LEU A 157 17.58 4.32 -11.79
C LEU A 157 16.33 4.84 -12.51
N VAL A 158 15.62 3.96 -13.23
CA VAL A 158 14.33 4.30 -13.84
C VAL A 158 13.29 4.60 -12.77
N VAL A 159 13.18 3.76 -11.74
CA VAL A 159 12.28 4.01 -10.60
C VAL A 159 12.60 5.34 -9.91
N PHE A 160 13.88 5.61 -9.67
CA PHE A 160 14.35 6.88 -9.11
C PHE A 160 13.92 8.08 -9.96
N SER A 161 14.16 8.02 -11.27
CA SER A 161 13.82 9.11 -12.20
C SER A 161 12.32 9.38 -12.27
N VAL A 162 11.52 8.31 -12.35
CA VAL A 162 10.05 8.41 -12.39
C VAL A 162 9.49 8.90 -11.05
N ALA A 163 10.05 8.46 -9.91
CA ALA A 163 9.67 8.97 -8.60
C ALA A 163 10.03 10.47 -8.45
N ALA A 164 11.20 10.90 -8.96
CA ALA A 164 11.62 12.30 -8.95
C ALA A 164 10.66 13.18 -9.77
N MET A 165 10.29 12.71 -10.96
CA MET A 165 9.25 13.34 -11.78
C MET A 165 7.91 13.42 -11.03
N GLY A 166 7.53 12.37 -10.30
CA GLY A 166 6.34 12.34 -9.46
C GLY A 166 6.35 13.42 -8.36
N CYS A 167 7.49 13.63 -7.69
CA CYS A 167 7.65 14.70 -6.69
C CYS A 167 7.53 16.11 -7.31
N VAL A 168 8.13 16.32 -8.48
CA VAL A 168 7.97 17.58 -9.24
C VAL A 168 6.51 17.77 -9.65
N PHE A 169 5.84 16.71 -10.10
CA PHE A 169 4.43 16.74 -10.47
C PHE A 169 3.52 17.10 -9.29
N ILE A 170 3.77 16.58 -8.08
CA ILE A 170 3.06 16.98 -6.85
C ILE A 170 3.25 18.48 -6.57
N SER A 171 4.48 18.98 -6.72
CA SER A 171 4.81 20.39 -6.52
C SER A 171 4.05 21.29 -7.51
N CYS A 172 3.90 20.85 -8.76
CA CYS A 172 3.09 21.52 -9.78
C CYS A 172 1.58 21.45 -9.48
N LEU A 173 1.08 20.27 -9.07
CA LEU A 173 -0.32 20.10 -8.70
C LEU A 173 -0.73 20.98 -7.53
N ARG A 174 0.15 21.15 -6.53
CA ARG A 174 -0.09 22.05 -5.39
C ARG A 174 -0.31 23.51 -5.82
N ARG A 175 0.26 23.91 -6.97
CA ARG A 175 0.08 25.26 -7.56
C ARG A 175 -1.15 25.34 -8.47
N LEU A 176 -1.55 24.25 -9.12
CA LEU A 176 -2.58 24.22 -10.16
C LEU A 176 -3.91 23.66 -9.63
N MET A 177 -4.68 24.50 -8.93
CA MET A 177 -5.94 24.13 -8.26
C MET A 177 -7.02 23.49 -9.16
N LYS A 178 -6.98 23.65 -10.49
CA LYS A 178 -8.06 23.16 -11.38
C LYS A 178 -7.94 21.68 -11.78
N TRP A 179 -6.75 21.07 -11.65
CA TRP A 179 -6.47 19.72 -12.17
C TRP A 179 -6.27 18.66 -11.08
N GLU A 180 -6.59 18.98 -9.83
CA GLU A 180 -6.26 18.16 -8.66
C GLU A 180 -6.82 16.72 -8.71
N GLN A 181 -8.05 16.52 -9.19
CA GLN A 181 -8.66 15.19 -9.23
C GLN A 181 -8.00 14.27 -10.25
N TRP A 182 -7.74 14.79 -11.46
CA TRP A 182 -7.00 14.07 -12.50
C TRP A 182 -5.54 13.85 -12.08
N GLY A 183 -4.96 14.84 -11.40
CA GLY A 183 -3.61 14.76 -10.83
C GLY A 183 -3.46 13.64 -9.81
N VAL A 184 -4.40 13.51 -8.87
CA VAL A 184 -4.41 12.40 -7.89
C VAL A 184 -4.59 11.05 -8.59
N GLY A 185 -5.46 10.97 -9.59
CA GLY A 185 -5.60 9.75 -10.40
C GLY A 185 -4.30 9.36 -11.10
N LEU A 186 -3.59 10.34 -11.67
CA LEU A 186 -2.30 10.14 -12.33
C LEU A 186 -1.20 9.75 -11.35
N LEU A 187 -1.19 10.30 -10.13
CA LEU A 187 -0.30 9.90 -9.05
C LEU A 187 -0.56 8.47 -8.57
N CYS A 188 -1.83 8.07 -8.45
CA CYS A 188 -2.19 6.67 -8.20
C CYS A 188 -1.66 5.76 -9.30
N GLY A 189 -1.89 6.13 -10.57
CA GLY A 189 -1.39 5.37 -11.72
C GLY A 189 0.13 5.26 -11.75
N LEU A 190 0.84 6.36 -11.45
CA LEU A 190 2.29 6.39 -11.33
C LEU A 190 2.78 5.45 -10.22
N LEU A 191 2.14 5.47 -9.05
CA LEU A 191 2.50 4.60 -7.93
C LEU A 191 2.26 3.12 -8.27
N LEU A 192 1.13 2.82 -8.91
CA LEU A 192 0.79 1.47 -9.38
C LEU A 192 1.73 0.96 -10.48
N PHE A 193 2.29 1.86 -11.29
CA PHE A 193 3.32 1.52 -12.28
C PHE A 193 4.71 1.35 -11.64
N LEU A 194 5.05 2.20 -10.68
CA LEU A 194 6.34 2.16 -9.99
C LEU A 194 6.50 0.90 -9.14
N LEU A 195 5.44 0.44 -8.49
CA LEU A 195 5.50 -0.68 -7.54
C LEU A 195 6.00 -1.98 -8.19
N PRO A 196 5.44 -2.46 -9.33
CA PRO A 196 5.93 -3.66 -9.99
C PRO A 196 7.35 -3.52 -10.52
N VAL A 197 7.70 -2.36 -11.09
CA VAL A 197 9.05 -2.11 -11.63
C VAL A 197 10.08 -2.11 -10.49
N TYR A 198 9.74 -1.52 -9.35
CA TYR A 198 10.59 -1.52 -8.16
C TYR A 198 10.77 -2.93 -7.59
N VAL A 199 9.67 -3.68 -7.41
CA VAL A 199 9.69 -5.06 -6.91
C VAL A 199 10.52 -5.96 -7.84
N GLN A 200 10.35 -5.81 -9.15
CA GLN A 200 11.13 -6.56 -10.14
C GLN A 200 12.62 -6.19 -10.07
N ALA A 201 12.95 -4.91 -9.92
CA ALA A 201 14.32 -4.44 -9.82
C ALA A 201 15.04 -5.00 -8.57
N ILE A 202 14.34 -5.10 -7.43
CA ILE A 202 14.91 -5.69 -6.20
C ILE A 202 14.76 -7.21 -6.10
N GLY A 203 14.14 -7.87 -7.09
CA GLY A 203 13.79 -9.30 -7.01
C GLY A 203 14.97 -10.21 -6.71
N GLY A 204 16.15 -9.93 -7.30
CA GLY A 204 17.39 -10.66 -6.99
C GLY A 204 17.85 -10.47 -5.54
N LEU A 205 17.74 -9.26 -5.01
CA LEU A 205 18.09 -8.99 -3.59
C LEU A 205 17.13 -9.71 -2.64
N VAL A 206 15.84 -9.74 -2.98
CA VAL A 206 14.80 -10.43 -2.20
C VAL A 206 15.03 -11.93 -2.17
N SER A 207 15.38 -12.54 -3.31
CA SER A 207 15.67 -13.99 -3.37
C SER A 207 16.94 -14.36 -2.60
N TRP A 208 17.92 -13.45 -2.53
CA TRP A 208 19.12 -13.64 -1.71
C TRP A 208 18.87 -13.47 -0.22
N SER A 209 18.21 -12.38 0.19
CA SER A 209 17.86 -12.14 1.59
C SER A 209 16.66 -11.21 1.74
N LEU A 210 15.49 -11.81 1.88
CA LEU A 210 14.26 -11.10 2.23
C LEU A 210 14.44 -10.29 3.52
N ALA A 211 15.13 -10.84 4.53
CA ALA A 211 15.36 -10.16 5.80
C ALA A 211 16.18 -8.87 5.66
N ALA A 212 17.24 -8.88 4.83
CA ALA A 212 18.04 -7.69 4.57
C ALA A 212 17.23 -6.62 3.83
N VAL A 213 16.44 -7.03 2.84
CA VAL A 213 15.56 -6.12 2.09
C VAL A 213 14.51 -5.52 3.02
N LEU A 214 13.79 -6.32 3.80
CA LEU A 214 12.79 -5.83 4.75
C LEU A 214 13.42 -4.93 5.82
N GLY A 215 14.59 -5.30 6.33
CA GLY A 215 15.34 -4.50 7.30
C GLY A 215 15.69 -3.11 6.75
N PHE A 216 16.24 -3.06 5.53
CA PHE A 216 16.54 -1.80 4.84
C PHE A 216 15.30 -0.91 4.70
N HIS A 217 14.19 -1.47 4.20
CA HIS A 217 12.95 -0.70 3.98
C HIS A 217 12.32 -0.25 5.30
N THR A 218 12.38 -1.08 6.34
CA THR A 218 11.86 -0.75 7.67
C THR A 218 12.66 0.39 8.30
N VAL A 219 13.99 0.32 8.26
CA VAL A 219 14.86 1.39 8.76
C VAL A 219 14.66 2.67 7.97
N ALA A 220 14.59 2.60 6.65
CA ALA A 220 14.30 3.77 5.80
C ALA A 220 12.93 4.39 6.15
N GLY A 221 11.91 3.55 6.38
CA GLY A 221 10.57 4.01 6.75
C GLY A 221 10.54 4.68 8.12
N ILE A 222 11.21 4.10 9.12
CA ILE A 222 11.34 4.68 10.46
C ILE A 222 12.12 5.99 10.42
N ALA A 223 13.26 6.03 9.71
CA ALA A 223 14.08 7.23 9.58
C ALA A 223 13.29 8.38 8.94
N MET A 224 12.52 8.07 7.90
CA MET A 224 11.65 9.05 7.24
C MET A 224 10.48 9.49 8.12
N GLY A 225 9.85 8.57 8.86
CA GLY A 225 8.83 8.93 9.84
C GLY A 225 9.39 9.83 10.95
N TRP A 226 10.62 9.57 11.39
CA TRP A 226 11.32 10.35 12.40
C TRP A 226 11.66 11.76 11.92
N THR A 227 12.19 11.93 10.70
CA THR A 227 12.51 13.26 10.15
C THR A 227 11.26 14.12 10.03
N VAL A 228 10.15 13.54 9.61
CA VAL A 228 8.85 14.21 9.51
C VAL A 228 8.32 14.60 10.87
N TRP A 229 8.42 13.71 11.85
CA TRP A 229 8.01 13.98 13.22
C TRP A 229 8.81 15.14 13.81
N ARG A 230 10.15 15.09 13.71
CA ARG A 230 11.05 16.14 14.19
C ARG A 230 10.73 17.49 13.55
N GLN A 231 10.59 17.55 12.23
CA GLN A 231 10.26 18.78 11.53
C GLN A 231 8.89 19.36 11.95
N ARG A 232 7.94 18.53 12.41
CA ARG A 232 6.67 19.07 12.95
C ARG A 232 6.80 19.63 14.35
N MET A 233 7.67 19.06 15.18
CA MET A 233 7.89 19.51 16.55
C MET A 233 8.72 20.80 16.62
N GLU A 234 9.59 21.06 15.64
CA GLU A 234 10.36 22.32 15.55
C GLU A 234 9.50 23.54 15.15
N TRP A 235 8.27 23.33 14.69
CA TRP A 235 7.35 24.37 14.22
C TRP A 235 6.13 24.54 15.14
N LEU A 236 6.10 23.85 16.29
CA LEU A 236 5.13 23.98 17.38
C LEU A 236 5.77 24.74 18.54
#